data_AF-A0A3D4RQQ8-F1
#
_entry.id   AF-A0A3D4RQQ8-F1
#
_cell.length_a   1.000
_cell.length_b   1.000
_cell.length_c   1.000
_cell.angle_alpha   90.00
_cell.angle_beta   90.00
_cell.angle_gamma   90.00
#
_symmetry.space_group_name_H-M   'P 1'
#
loop_
_entity.id
_entity.type
_entity.pdbx_description
1 polymer ?
#
loop_
_entity_poly.entity_id
_entity_poly.type
_entity_poly.pdbx_seq_one_letter_code
_entity_poly.pdbx_strand_id
1 'polypeptide(L)'
;MLDDPADYAWSGDGANALGQDSTLLLPHPLYLTLGAYDSARRDSDRPLFAAEIDARNLEQLRACLQTGTPLGNDWLREQSEQSLNVRVGYSSRGRPKKTPAEKRSNEGQMGLDLE
;
A
#
# COMPACT_ATOMS: atom_id res chain seq x y z
N MET A 1 -8.47 -12.68 -1.74
CA MET A 1 -7.45 -12.61 -2.81
C MET A 1 -7.73 -13.80 -3.71
N LEU A 2 -7.60 -13.65 -5.02
CA LEU A 2 -7.90 -14.73 -5.96
C LEU A 2 -6.77 -15.75 -5.96
N ASP A 3 -7.10 -17.00 -6.23
CA ASP A 3 -6.15 -18.10 -6.25
C ASP A 3 -5.37 -18.16 -7.59
N ASP A 4 -6.01 -17.75 -8.69
CA ASP A 4 -5.40 -17.65 -10.02
C ASP A 4 -5.34 -16.17 -10.49
N PRO A 5 -4.18 -15.67 -10.97
CA PRO A 5 -4.07 -14.34 -11.59
C PRO A 5 -5.03 -14.09 -12.76
N ALA A 6 -5.41 -15.13 -13.50
CA ALA A 6 -6.35 -15.07 -14.61
C ALA A 6 -7.80 -14.85 -14.16
N ASP A 7 -8.14 -15.18 -12.90
CA ASP A 7 -9.48 -14.91 -12.34
C ASP A 7 -9.72 -13.41 -12.12
N TYR A 8 -8.65 -12.61 -12.11
CA TYR A 8 -8.78 -11.17 -12.00
C TYR A 8 -9.01 -10.57 -13.38
N ALA A 9 -10.27 -10.26 -13.70
CA ALA A 9 -10.67 -9.77 -15.04
C ALA A 9 -9.94 -8.50 -15.53
N TRP A 10 -9.30 -7.75 -14.62
CA TRP A 10 -8.51 -6.55 -14.94
C TRP A 10 -7.00 -6.80 -14.95
N SER A 11 -6.55 -8.04 -14.74
CA SER A 11 -5.15 -8.41 -14.92
C SER A 11 -4.81 -8.52 -16.41
N GLY A 12 -3.54 -8.33 -16.73
CA GLY A 12 -3.02 -8.66 -18.05
C GLY A 12 -2.88 -10.16 -18.30
N ASP A 13 -3.08 -11.00 -17.29
CA ASP A 13 -2.72 -12.42 -17.29
C ASP A 13 -3.53 -13.24 -18.29
N GLY A 14 -4.84 -12.98 -18.37
CA GLY A 14 -5.70 -13.61 -19.37
C GLY A 14 -5.19 -13.43 -20.80
N ALA A 15 -4.69 -12.24 -21.16
CA ALA A 15 -4.10 -12.00 -22.47
C ALA A 15 -2.65 -12.49 -22.58
N ASN A 16 -1.81 -12.16 -21.59
CA ASN A 16 -0.36 -12.38 -21.64
C ASN A 16 0.06 -13.83 -21.38
N ALA A 17 -0.67 -14.57 -20.56
CA ALA A 17 -0.36 -15.96 -20.20
C ALA A 17 -1.30 -16.95 -20.90
N LEU A 18 -2.59 -16.63 -21.03
CA LEU A 18 -3.60 -17.53 -21.61
C LEU A 18 -3.89 -17.23 -23.09
N GLY A 19 -3.53 -16.04 -23.60
CA GLY A 19 -3.78 -15.66 -25.00
C GLY A 19 -5.23 -15.32 -25.30
N GLN A 20 -5.99 -14.87 -24.29
CA GLN A 20 -7.34 -14.36 -24.48
C GLN A 20 -7.30 -13.01 -25.21
N ASP A 21 -8.23 -12.82 -26.15
CA ASP A 21 -8.38 -11.55 -26.83
C ASP A 21 -8.79 -10.45 -25.83
N SER A 22 -8.07 -9.33 -25.84
CA SER A 22 -8.38 -8.17 -25.02
C SER A 22 -8.27 -6.90 -25.84
N THR A 23 -9.37 -6.16 -25.91
CA THR A 23 -9.42 -4.83 -26.54
C THR A 23 -8.85 -3.73 -25.65
N LEU A 24 -8.60 -4.03 -24.37
CA LEU A 24 -8.11 -3.08 -23.37
C LEU A 24 -6.59 -3.11 -23.20
N LEU A 25 -5.94 -4.17 -23.68
CA LEU A 25 -4.51 -4.39 -23.45
C LEU A 25 -3.70 -4.06 -24.71
N LEU A 26 -2.75 -3.14 -24.53
CA LEU A 26 -1.66 -2.92 -25.47
C LEU A 26 -0.40 -3.61 -24.92
N PRO A 27 0.22 -4.54 -25.64
CA PRO A 27 1.40 -5.25 -25.16
C PRO A 27 2.54 -4.29 -24.81
N HIS A 28 3.00 -4.35 -23.56
CA HIS A 28 4.12 -3.53 -23.10
C HIS A 28 5.44 -4.00 -23.77
N PRO A 29 6.37 -3.10 -24.13
CA PRO A 29 7.64 -3.49 -24.75
C PRO A 29 8.42 -4.57 -24.00
N LEU A 30 8.43 -4.54 -22.67
CA LEU A 30 9.09 -5.58 -21.86
C LEU A 30 8.45 -6.96 -22.05
N TYR A 31 7.11 -7.04 -22.15
CA TYR A 31 6.44 -8.30 -22.45
C TYR A 31 6.81 -8.80 -23.85
N LEU A 32 6.90 -7.90 -24.84
CA LEU A 32 7.33 -8.27 -26.20
C LEU A 32 8.77 -8.83 -26.24
N THR A 33 9.63 -8.46 -25.28
CA THR A 33 11.00 -8.99 -25.20
C THR A 33 11.07 -10.43 -24.69
N LEU A 34 9.99 -10.98 -24.12
CA LEU A 34 9.95 -12.36 -23.61
C LEU A 34 9.96 -13.43 -24.71
N GLY A 35 9.68 -13.05 -25.96
CA GLY A 35 9.67 -13.99 -27.08
C GLY A 35 9.36 -13.33 -28.43
N ALA A 36 9.84 -13.96 -29.50
CA ALA A 36 9.68 -13.46 -30.86
C ALA A 36 8.23 -13.56 -31.38
N TYR A 37 7.45 -14.51 -30.86
CA TYR A 37 6.07 -14.79 -31.26
C TYR A 37 5.21 -15.11 -30.03
N ASP A 38 3.89 -15.04 -30.18
CA ASP A 38 2.96 -15.02 -29.03
C ASP A 38 2.97 -16.30 -28.19
N SER A 39 3.22 -17.48 -28.75
CA SER A 39 3.43 -18.68 -27.93
C SER A 39 4.71 -18.62 -27.11
N ALA A 40 5.84 -18.18 -27.68
CA ALA A 40 7.09 -18.01 -26.93
C ALA A 40 6.95 -16.99 -25.80
N ARG A 41 6.21 -15.89 -26.02
CA ARG A 41 5.94 -14.90 -24.96
C ARG A 41 5.16 -15.52 -23.81
N ARG A 42 4.05 -16.21 -24.12
CA ARG A 42 3.22 -16.91 -23.12
C ARG A 42 4.00 -17.96 -22.33
N ASP A 43 4.83 -18.74 -23.02
CA ASP A 43 5.62 -19.80 -22.38
C ASP A 43 6.73 -19.24 -21.49
N SER A 44 7.26 -18.05 -21.82
CA SER A 44 8.20 -17.30 -20.97
C SER A 44 7.51 -16.55 -19.82
N ASP A 45 6.27 -16.09 -19.99
CA ASP A 45 5.53 -15.25 -19.03
C ASP A 45 4.96 -16.08 -17.87
N ARG A 46 4.27 -17.19 -18.15
CA ARG A 46 3.69 -18.10 -17.13
C ARG A 46 4.62 -18.45 -15.96
N PRO A 47 5.88 -18.90 -16.17
CA PRO A 47 6.75 -19.27 -15.05
C PRO A 47 7.14 -18.09 -14.16
N LEU A 48 7.04 -16.84 -14.62
CA LEU A 48 7.32 -15.66 -13.80
C LEU A 48 6.32 -15.51 -12.64
N PHE A 49 5.10 -16.03 -12.82
CA PHE A 49 4.03 -15.98 -11.83
C PHE A 49 3.79 -17.31 -11.11
N ALA A 50 4.49 -18.38 -11.50
CA ALA A 50 4.43 -19.67 -10.82
C ALA A 50 5.16 -19.70 -9.47
N ALA A 51 6.01 -18.70 -9.19
CA ALA A 51 6.72 -18.59 -7.93
C ALA A 51 5.77 -18.14 -6.81
N GLU A 52 5.57 -19.00 -5.82
CA GLU A 52 4.85 -18.62 -4.61
C GLU A 52 5.63 -17.55 -3.85
N ILE A 53 4.94 -16.47 -3.48
CA ILE A 53 5.48 -15.48 -2.57
C ILE A 53 5.52 -16.12 -1.18
N ASP A 54 6.68 -16.09 -0.54
CA ASP A 54 6.86 -16.59 0.83
C ASP A 54 5.76 -16.06 1.77
N ALA A 55 5.24 -16.93 2.63
CA ALA A 55 4.10 -16.65 3.48
C ALA A 55 4.32 -15.44 4.40
N ARG A 56 5.54 -15.26 4.91
CA ARG A 56 5.90 -14.11 5.75
C ARG A 56 5.90 -12.82 4.94
N ASN A 57 6.43 -12.85 3.72
CA ASN A 57 6.39 -11.70 2.81
C ASN A 57 4.94 -11.33 2.43
N LEU A 58 4.07 -12.32 2.19
CA LEU A 58 2.65 -12.08 1.94
C LEU A 58 1.95 -11.46 3.15
N GLU A 59 2.21 -11.94 4.36
CA GLU A 59 1.64 -11.38 5.59
C GLU A 59 2.09 -9.93 5.79
N GLN A 60 3.38 -9.65 5.58
CA GLN A 60 3.91 -8.30 5.66
C GLN A 60 3.27 -7.36 4.63
N LEU A 61 3.15 -7.80 3.37
CA LEU A 61 2.51 -7.03 2.31
C LEU A 61 1.04 -6.73 2.65
N ARG A 62 0.30 -7.71 3.16
CA ARG A 62 -1.09 -7.52 3.61
C ARG A 62 -1.20 -6.52 4.75
N ALA A 63 -0.32 -6.61 5.74
CA ALA A 63 -0.28 -5.67 6.85
C ALA A 63 0.03 -4.24 6.35
N CYS A 64 1.02 -4.08 5.48
CA CYS A 64 1.37 -2.80 4.86
C CYS A 64 0.17 -2.18 4.12
N LEU A 65 -0.50 -2.95 3.24
CA LEU A 65 -1.67 -2.50 2.51
C LEU A 65 -2.85 -2.12 3.43
N GLN A 66 -3.14 -2.94 4.45
CA GLN A 66 -4.25 -2.70 5.37
C GLN A 66 -4.04 -1.45 6.24
N THR A 67 -2.79 -1.12 6.52
CA THR A 67 -2.43 -0.02 7.42
C THR A 67 -1.99 1.25 6.69
N GLY A 68 -1.77 1.18 5.38
CA GLY A 68 -1.14 2.25 4.61
C GLY A 68 0.34 2.45 4.99
N THR A 69 0.98 1.46 5.61
CA THR A 69 2.41 1.51 5.94
C THR A 69 3.22 1.13 4.70
N PRO A 70 4.30 1.86 4.35
CA PRO A 70 5.14 1.48 3.22
C PRO A 70 5.74 0.10 3.44
N LEU A 71 5.76 -0.73 2.39
CA LEU A 71 6.47 -2.00 2.41
C LEU A 71 7.97 -1.72 2.24
N GLY A 72 8.76 -1.97 3.28
CA GLY A 72 10.20 -1.71 3.24
C GLY A 72 10.80 -1.60 4.63
N ASN A 73 12.02 -1.06 4.68
CA ASN A 73 12.74 -0.78 5.92
C ASN A 73 12.43 0.62 6.46
N ASP A 74 13.00 0.92 7.64
CA ASP A 74 12.81 2.20 8.32
C ASP A 74 13.21 3.41 7.47
N TRP A 75 14.24 3.25 6.62
CA TRP A 75 14.67 4.30 5.69
C TRP A 75 13.55 4.72 4.73
N LEU A 76 12.84 3.77 4.11
CA LEU A 76 11.75 4.11 3.19
C LEU A 76 10.59 4.81 3.90
N ARG A 77 10.29 4.38 5.14
CA ARG A 77 9.28 5.04 5.98
C ARG A 77 9.69 6.48 6.28
N GLU A 78 10.92 6.70 6.74
CA GLU A 78 11.44 8.04 7.04
C GLU A 78 11.45 8.95 5.82
N GLN A 79 11.87 8.44 4.66
CA GLN A 79 11.81 9.20 3.40
C GLN A 79 10.38 9.59 3.04
N SER A 80 9.43 8.66 3.18
CA SER A 80 8.01 8.93 2.92
C SER A 80 7.44 9.98 3.88
N GLU A 81 7.79 9.90 5.17
CA GLU A 81 7.38 10.86 6.19
C GLU A 81 7.95 12.26 5.92
N GLN A 82 9.22 12.33 5.51
CA GLN A 82 9.89 13.57 5.14
C GLN A 82 9.26 14.22 3.90
N SER A 83 9.00 13.44 2.85
CA SER A 83 8.39 13.96 1.62
C SER A 83 6.94 14.39 1.79
N LEU A 84 6.16 13.68 2.62
CA LEU A 84 4.73 13.97 2.81
C LEU A 84 4.45 14.91 3.98
N ASN A 85 5.42 15.14 4.87
CA ASN A 85 5.26 15.85 6.13
C ASN A 85 4.11 15.29 7.01
N VAL A 86 3.90 13.98 6.92
CA VAL A 86 2.87 13.22 7.66
C VAL A 86 3.48 11.90 8.11
N ARG A 87 3.16 11.43 9.31
CA ARG A 87 3.56 10.10 9.78
C ARG A 87 2.92 9.01 8.92
N VAL A 88 3.73 8.09 8.39
CA VAL A 88 3.26 7.04 7.47
C VAL A 88 3.35 5.69 8.16
N GLY A 89 2.27 4.92 8.07
CA GLY A 89 2.05 3.76 8.92
C GLY A 89 1.50 4.13 10.29
N TYR A 90 1.28 3.12 11.14
CA TYR A 90 0.48 3.31 12.35
C TYR A 90 1.18 4.14 13.44
N SER A 91 0.92 5.44 13.42
CA SER A 91 1.01 6.33 14.58
C SER A 91 -0.33 6.27 15.34
N SER A 92 -0.63 5.14 15.99
CA SER A 92 -1.87 4.89 16.76
C SER A 92 -3.21 5.19 16.02
N ARG A 93 -3.97 4.15 15.65
CA ARG A 93 -5.35 4.34 15.17
C ARG A 93 -6.24 4.92 16.27
N GLY A 94 -6.99 5.97 15.94
CA GLY A 94 -8.03 6.53 16.81
C GLY A 94 -7.99 8.05 16.91
N ARG A 95 -8.99 8.63 17.57
CA ARG A 95 -9.05 10.06 17.87
C ARG A 95 -7.84 10.43 18.76
N PRO A 96 -7.12 11.53 18.48
CA PRO A 96 -6.11 12.06 19.39
C PRO A 96 -6.68 12.17 20.81
N LYS A 97 -5.93 11.70 21.82
CA LYS A 97 -6.33 11.87 23.22
C LYS A 97 -6.45 13.37 23.48
N LYS A 98 -7.55 13.81 24.11
CA LYS A 98 -7.68 15.19 24.57
C LYS A 98 -6.48 15.49 25.46
N THR A 99 -5.70 16.49 25.10
CA THR A 99 -4.71 17.08 26.02
C THR A 99 -5.48 17.57 27.25
N PRO A 100 -5.05 17.23 28.48
CA PRO A 100 -5.67 17.80 29.67
C PRO A 100 -5.53 19.32 29.57
N ALA A 101 -6.68 20.03 29.54
CA ALA A 101 -6.69 21.47 29.59
C ALA A 101 -5.88 21.91 30.82
N GLU A 102 -4.89 22.77 30.60
CA GLU A 102 -4.19 23.46 31.68
C GLU A 102 -5.23 24.04 32.62
N LYS A 103 -5.22 23.57 33.88
CA LYS A 103 -6.01 24.17 34.94
C LYS A 103 -5.52 25.61 35.06
N ARG A 104 -6.24 26.56 34.46
CA ARG A 104 -6.10 27.97 34.80
C ARG A 104 -6.52 28.10 36.25
N SER A 105 -5.54 28.17 37.14
CA SER A 105 -5.70 28.61 38.52
C SER A 105 -6.33 29.99 38.48
N ASN A 106 -7.61 30.08 38.84
CA ASN A 106 -8.30 31.35 38.99
C ASN A 106 -7.91 31.93 40.37
N GLU A 107 -6.69 32.45 40.49
CA GLU A 107 -6.35 33.40 41.54
C GLU A 107 -6.56 34.80 40.97
N GLY A 108 -7.60 35.50 41.43
CA GLY A 108 -7.74 36.93 41.18
C GLY A 108 -9.16 37.39 40.86
N GLN A 109 -9.98 37.57 41.90
CA GLN A 109 -11.06 38.56 42.03
C GLN A 109 -11.74 38.29 43.39
N MET A 110 -11.95 39.22 44.32
CA MET A 110 -12.01 40.67 44.23
C MET A 110 -11.90 41.19 45.68
N GLY A 111 -10.95 42.08 45.94
CA GLY A 111 -11.02 42.94 47.12
C GLY A 111 -11.80 44.21 46.78
N LEU A 112 -12.37 44.83 47.82
CA LEU A 112 -13.06 46.14 47.88
C LEU A 112 -14.52 46.03 47.39
N ASP A 113 -15.57 46.28 48.18
CA ASP A 113 -15.93 47.51 48.93
C ASP A 113 -16.88 47.18 50.12
N LEU A 114 -16.64 47.68 51.35
CA LEU A 114 -17.35 48.78 52.04
C LEU A 114 -18.88 48.63 52.19
N GLU A 115 -19.34 48.08 53.32
CA GLU A 115 -20.05 48.76 54.45
C GLU A 115 -20.41 47.75 55.57
#